data_AF-A0A8S0SPV6-F1
#
_entry.id   AF-A0A8S0SPV6-F1
#
_cell.length_a   1.000
_cell.length_b   1.000
_cell.length_c   1.000
_cell.angle_alpha   90.00
_cell.angle_beta   90.00
_cell.angle_gamma   90.00
#
_symmetry.space_group_name_H-M   'P 1'
#
loop_
_entity.id
_entity.type
_entity.pdbx_description
1 polymer ?
#
loop_
_entity_poly.entity_id
_entity_poly.type
_entity_poly.pdbx_seq_one_letter_code
_entity_poly.pdbx_strand_id
1 'polypeptide(L)' 'MKISVIMDWEGSDASPVSDFLNVQYYSDVLLNQLQEVRLESISGTVSEMTLIMLLLEKSPKLKRMVIDPVQE' A
#
# COMPACT_ATOMS: atom_id res chain seq x y z
N MET A 1 -1.06 -11.66 -7.72
CA MET A 1 -0.70 -10.32 -8.26
C MET A 1 0.49 -9.83 -7.47
N LYS A 2 1.64 -9.62 -8.12
CA LYS A 2 2.86 -9.15 -7.46
C LYS A 2 2.96 -7.65 -7.72
N ILE A 3 2.70 -6.82 -6.70
CA ILE A 3 2.92 -5.38 -6.79
C ILE A 3 4.38 -5.17 -6.42
N SER A 4 5.19 -4.76 -7.39
CA SER A 4 6.58 -4.35 -7.15
C SER A 4 6.62 -2.85 -7.31
N VAL A 5 6.89 -2.13 -6.22
CA VAL A 5 7.10 -0.68 -6.26
C VAL A 5 8.54 -0.48 -6.72
N ILE A 6 8.73 0.01 -7.94
CA ILE A 6 10.05 0.37 -8.47
C ILE A 6 10.40 1.74 -7.89
N MET A 7 11.33 1.76 -6.94
CA MET A 7 11.90 2.99 -6.40
C MET A 7 13.07 3.38 -7.29
N ASP A 8 12.88 4.36 -8.16
CA ASP A 8 13.98 5.10 -8.76
C ASP A 8 13.80 6.60 -8.48
N TRP A 9 14.89 7.18 -7.97
CA TRP A 9 15.30 8.59 -8.05
C TRP A 9 15.24 9.46 -6.78
N GLU A 10 16.40 10.12 -6.56
CA GLU A 10 16.80 11.02 -5.47
C GLU A 10 16.22 12.44 -5.56
N GLY A 11 15.88 13.00 -4.40
CA GLY A 11 15.96 14.45 -4.18
C GLY A 11 14.66 15.24 -4.37
N SER A 12 13.82 15.25 -3.33
CA SER A 12 13.01 16.41 -2.93
C SER A 12 12.33 16.07 -1.59
N ASP A 13 12.37 16.97 -0.62
CA ASP A 13 11.80 16.80 0.74
C ASP A 13 10.26 16.67 0.78
N ALA A 14 9.60 16.62 -0.37
CA ALA A 14 8.25 16.09 -0.54
C ALA A 14 8.35 14.77 -1.32
N SER A 15 8.26 13.64 -0.62
CA SER A 15 8.38 12.34 -1.27
C SER A 15 7.23 12.14 -2.26
N PRO A 16 7.49 11.92 -3.57
CA PRO A 16 6.44 11.72 -4.59
C PRO A 16 5.58 10.47 -4.35
N VAL A 17 5.97 9.62 -3.39
CA VAL A 17 5.23 8.41 -2.98
C VAL A 17 3.90 8.76 -2.26
N SER A 18 3.85 9.89 -1.53
CA SER A 18 2.62 10.33 -0.85
C SER A 18 1.52 10.72 -1.84
N ASP A 19 1.89 11.31 -2.97
CA ASP A 19 0.94 11.69 -4.02
C ASP A 19 0.47 10.47 -4.82
N PHE A 20 1.38 9.53 -5.11
CA PHE A 20 1.05 8.31 -5.88
C PHE A 20 0.04 7.41 -5.17
N LEU A 21 0.04 7.36 -3.83
CA LEU A 21 -0.88 6.54 -3.04
C LEU A 21 -2.08 7.32 -2.51
N ASN A 22 -2.28 8.56 -2.96
CA ASN A 22 -3.46 9.33 -2.57
C ASN A 22 -4.73 8.64 -3.07
N VAL A 23 -5.56 8.22 -2.11
CA VAL A 23 -6.84 7.50 -2.29
C VAL A 23 -7.75 8.15 -3.33
N GLN A 24 -7.66 9.47 -3.51
CA GLN A 24 -8.45 10.20 -4.50
C GLN A 24 -8.10 9.81 -5.94
N TYR A 25 -6.85 9.45 -6.25
CA TYR A 25 -6.46 8.96 -7.58
C TYR A 25 -6.97 7.54 -7.88
N TYR A 26 -7.39 6.81 -6.85
CA TYR A 26 -7.92 5.45 -6.97
C TYR A 26 -9.43 5.40 -6.72
N SER A 27 -10.16 6.50 -6.96
CA SER A 27 -11.63 6.53 -6.85
C SER A 27 -12.28 5.38 -7.61
N ASP A 28 -11.74 5.07 -8.79
CA ASP A 28 -12.31 4.11 -9.73
C ASP A 28 -11.79 2.68 -9.51
N VAL A 29 -10.77 2.51 -8.65
CA VAL A 29 -10.22 1.19 -8.32
C VAL A 29 -11.06 0.56 -7.22
N LEU A 30 -11.69 -0.56 -7.55
CA LEU A 30 -12.47 -1.36 -6.63
C LEU A 30 -11.84 -2.75 -6.50
N LEU A 31 -11.24 -3.04 -5.35
CA LEU A 31 -10.64 -4.34 -5.02
C LEU A 31 -11.70 -5.30 -4.46
N ASN A 32 -12.86 -5.37 -5.13
CA ASN A 32 -14.08 -6.04 -4.67
C ASN A 32 -13.97 -7.57 -4.49
N GLN A 33 -12.86 -8.17 -4.92
CA GLN A 33 -12.59 -9.60 -4.80
C GLN A 33 -11.36 -9.91 -3.93
N LEU A 34 -10.65 -8.88 -3.46
CA LEU A 34 -9.49 -9.08 -2.60
C LEU A 34 -9.98 -9.49 -1.20
N GLN A 35 -9.67 -10.72 -0.81
CA GLN A 35 -10.14 -11.31 0.46
C GLN A 35 -9.00 -11.52 1.45
N GLU A 36 -7.78 -11.77 0.95
CA GLU A 36 -6.62 -12.02 1.79
C GLU A 36 -5.39 -11.29 1.24
N VAL A 37 -4.67 -10.63 2.13
CA VAL A 37 -3.42 -9.93 1.83
C VAL A 37 -2.37 -10.33 2.86
N ARG A 38 -1.14 -10.53 2.39
CA ARG A 38 0.05 -10.67 3.23
C ARG A 38 1.06 -9.65 2.76
N LEU A 39 1.44 -8.75 3.66
CA LEU A 39 2.50 -7.77 3.46
C LEU A 39 3.69 -8.22 4.30
N GLU A 40 4.85 -8.32 3.66
CA GLU A 40 6.08 -8.79 4.30
C GLU A 40 7.11 -7.67 4.34
N SER A 41 7.99 -7.70 5.34
CA SER A 41 9.07 -6.71 5.51
C SER A 41 8.56 -5.27 5.63
N ILE A 42 7.44 -5.06 6.34
CA ILE A 42 6.91 -3.72 6.57
C ILE A 42 7.77 -3.00 7.63
N SER A 43 8.33 -1.86 7.23
CA SER A 43 9.25 -1.06 8.05
C SER A 43 8.58 0.09 8.80
N GLY A 44 7.31 0.38 8.49
CA GLY A 44 6.51 1.42 9.15
C GLY A 44 6.56 2.79 8.48
N THR A 45 7.06 2.87 7.24
CA THR A 45 7.11 4.11 6.47
C THR A 45 5.71 4.66 6.19
N VAL A 46 5.62 5.98 6.00
CA VAL A 46 4.35 6.65 5.63
C VAL A 46 3.73 6.02 4.39
N SER A 47 4.55 5.68 3.40
CA SER A 47 4.09 5.05 2.15
C SER A 47 3.46 3.66 2.36
N GLU A 48 4.08 2.82 3.20
CA GLU A 48 3.52 1.51 3.55
C GLU A 48 2.19 1.67 4.30
N MET A 49 2.11 2.62 5.22
CA MET A 49 0.87 2.90 5.96
C MET A 49 -0.25 3.41 5.04
N THR A 50 0.07 4.28 4.09
CA THR A 50 -0.89 4.75 3.08
C THR A 50 -1.37 3.62 2.19
N LEU A 51 -0.48 2.70 1.77
CA LEU A 51 -0.87 1.51 1.00
C LEU A 51 -1.80 0.60 1.81
N ILE A 52 -1.48 0.35 3.09
CA ILE A 52 -2.34 -0.43 3.99
C ILE A 52 -3.73 0.19 4.09
N MET A 53 -3.80 1.52 4.29
CA MET A 53 -5.06 2.26 4.35
C MET A 53 -5.86 2.14 3.04
N LEU A 54 -5.21 2.34 1.89
CA LEU A 54 -5.84 2.18 0.57
C LEU A 54 -6.42 0.78 0.38
N LEU A 55 -5.66 -0.27 0.75
CA LEU A 55 -6.12 -1.66 0.63
C LEU A 55 -7.34 -1.92 1.52
N LEU A 56 -7.37 -1.39 2.74
CA LEU A 56 -8.50 -1.52 3.64
C LEU A 56 -9.75 -0.80 3.10
N GLU A 57 -9.59 0.41 2.58
CA GLU A 57 -10.71 1.21 2.05
C GLU A 57 -11.28 0.66 0.75
N LYS A 58 -10.41 0.18 -0.15
CA LYS A 58 -10.82 -0.22 -1.51
C LYS A 58 -11.18 -1.70 -1.64
N SER A 59 -11.00 -2.49 -0.58
CA SER A 59 -11.24 -3.94 -0.58
C SER A 59 -12.40 -4.33 0.34
N PRO A 60 -13.66 -4.06 -0.04
CA PRO A 60 -14.82 -4.29 0.85
C PRO A 60 -15.03 -5.77 1.24
N LYS A 61 -14.38 -6.72 0.56
CA LYS A 61 -14.41 -8.15 0.89
C LYS A 61 -13.15 -8.66 1.58
N LEU A 62 -12.24 -7.78 1.99
CA LEU A 62 -11.02 -8.19 2.66
C LEU A 62 -11.36 -8.78 4.04
N LYS A 63 -11.01 -10.05 4.22
CA LYS A 63 -11.27 -10.82 5.45
C LYS A 63 -10.03 -10.91 6.32
N ARG A 64 -8.85 -10.97 5.71
CA ARG A 64 -7.59 -11.17 6.42
C ARG A 64 -6.48 -10.32 5.80
N MET A 65 -5.83 -9.51 6.62
CA MET A 65 -4.58 -8.85 6.27
C MET A 65 -3.53 -9.27 7.31
N VAL A 66 -2.43 -9.86 6.84
CA VAL A 66 -1.27 -10.19 7.67
C VAL A 66 -0.16 -9.22 7.33
N ILE A 67 0.44 -8.61 8.35
CA ILE A 67 1.54 -7.66 8.22
C ILE A 67 2.70 -8.23 9.01
N ASP A 68 3.73 -8.68 8.30
CA ASP A 68 4.96 -9.17 8.89
C ASP A 68 5.99 -8.03 8.84
N PRO A 69 6.48 -7.56 10.00
CA PRO A 69 7.48 -6.50 10.04
C PRO A 69 8.82 -6.98 9.50
N VAL A 70 9.71 -6.03 9.18
CA VAL A 70 11.12 -6.35 8.93
C VAL A 70 11.69 -7.10 10.14
N GLN A 71 12.26 -8.28 9.90
CA GLN A 71 12.96 -9.04 10.94
C GLN A 71 14.39 -8.49 11.03
N GLU A 72 14.76 -8.00 12.22
CA GLU A 72 16.13 -7.56 12.54
C GLU A 72 17.13 -8.72 12.58
#